data_AF-A0A0K1Q6M8-F1
#
_entry.id   AF-A0A0K1Q6M8-F1
#
_cell.length_a   1.000
_cell.length_b   1.000
_cell.length_c   1.000
_cell.angle_alpha   90.00
_cell.angle_beta   90.00
_cell.angle_gamma   90.00
#
_symmetry.space_group_name_H-M   'P 1'
#
loop_
_entity.id
_entity.type
_entity.pdbx_description
1 polymer ?
#
loop_
_entity_poly.entity_id
_entity_poly.type
_entity_poly.pdbx_seq_one_letter_code
_entity_poly.pdbx_strand_id
1 'polypeptide(L)'
;MSRRHAIFEVTPSGVTIEDLASRNGVIVNGHRIDAKVNLSVGDRILIGSQELTLLAARDPQAGMPLGKMTLPKLRLNTPSVGLQPSSSVDPDPEPSMVRRADQFKLLSGVAEKALAMGKAGEAERLLASALADVIEATRAGRPLPSTLVDQAAKFSAKLATATGKGGWADYVIELYAAQKRPAPANVIDELYNAMRKVTAVDIHRLRNYVAMLRQNLPRYGPAERFLFQRLEGLERLAALR
;
A
#
# COMPACT_ATOMS: atom_id res chain seq x y z
N MET A 1 -6.08 -0.04 29.55
CA MET A 1 -7.00 0.22 28.42
C MET A 1 -8.28 0.82 28.99
N SER A 2 -8.53 2.12 28.80
CA SER A 2 -9.86 2.67 29.15
C SER A 2 -10.88 2.09 28.17
N ARG A 3 -12.06 1.71 28.64
CA ARG A 3 -13.09 1.09 27.79
C ARG A 3 -13.94 2.12 27.04
N ARG A 4 -13.84 3.40 27.40
CA ARG A 4 -14.55 4.54 26.80
C ARG A 4 -13.56 5.72 26.77
N HIS A 5 -13.19 6.18 25.57
CA HIS A 5 -12.20 7.26 25.40
C HIS A 5 -12.86 8.59 25.03
N ALA A 6 -13.78 8.58 24.08
CA ALA A 6 -14.53 9.76 23.66
C ALA A 6 -15.96 9.35 23.31
N ILE A 7 -16.87 10.31 23.30
CA ILE A 7 -18.23 10.17 22.76
C ILE A 7 -18.42 11.14 21.60
N PHE A 8 -19.00 10.62 20.51
CA PHE A 8 -19.46 11.43 19.39
C PHE A 8 -20.96 11.58 19.49
N GLU A 9 -21.45 12.81 19.45
CA GLU A 9 -22.88 13.10 19.40
C GLU A 9 -23.20 13.72 18.04
N VAL A 10 -24.01 13.00 17.27
CA VAL A 10 -24.46 13.43 15.93
C VAL A 10 -25.86 14.01 16.08
N THR A 11 -25.98 15.31 15.81
CA THR A 11 -27.24 16.05 15.83
C THR A 11 -27.55 16.55 14.42
N PRO A 12 -28.80 16.92 14.10
CA PRO A 12 -29.14 17.58 12.83
C PRO A 12 -28.34 18.87 12.59
N SER A 13 -27.88 19.52 13.65
CA SER A 13 -27.05 20.73 13.62
C SER A 13 -25.55 20.48 13.43
N GLY A 14 -25.09 19.23 13.47
CA GLY A 14 -23.69 18.87 13.29
C GLY A 14 -23.20 17.75 14.22
N VAL A 15 -21.91 17.46 14.13
CA VAL A 15 -21.23 16.43 14.92
C VAL A 15 -20.43 17.10 16.03
N THR A 16 -20.51 16.58 17.25
CA THR A 16 -19.71 17.06 18.38
C THR A 16 -18.94 15.91 19.02
N ILE A 17 -17.82 16.22 19.67
CA ILE A 17 -16.97 15.26 20.37
C ILE A 17 -16.67 15.73 21.79
N GLU A 18 -16.65 14.79 22.73
CA GLU A 18 -16.33 15.01 24.14
C GLU A 18 -15.40 13.90 24.67
N ASP A 19 -14.36 14.27 25.41
CA ASP A 19 -13.41 13.35 26.05
C ASP A 19 -13.97 12.83 27.38
N LEU A 20 -14.00 11.51 27.58
CA LEU A 20 -14.52 10.87 28.79
C LEU A 20 -13.39 10.58 29.78
N ALA A 21 -12.64 11.61 30.15
CA ALA A 21 -11.49 11.55 31.05
C ALA A 21 -10.46 10.47 30.62
N SER A 22 -10.16 10.41 29.33
CA SER A 22 -9.21 9.44 28.80
C SER A 22 -7.78 9.73 29.29
N ARG A 23 -7.00 8.68 29.56
CA ARG A 23 -5.63 8.79 30.11
C ARG A 23 -4.68 9.56 29.17
N ASN A 24 -4.91 9.49 27.86
CA ASN A 24 -4.07 10.13 26.85
C ASN A 24 -4.71 11.39 26.24
N GLY A 25 -5.98 11.67 26.54
CA GLY A 25 -6.74 12.78 25.96
C GLY A 25 -7.22 12.50 24.52
N VAL A 26 -8.08 13.40 24.05
CA VAL A 26 -8.52 13.50 22.66
C VAL A 26 -7.90 14.73 22.03
N ILE A 27 -7.36 14.60 20.80
CA ILE A 27 -6.74 15.69 20.05
C ILE A 27 -7.54 15.93 18.77
N VAL A 28 -7.93 17.17 18.49
CA VAL A 28 -8.62 17.58 17.26
C VAL A 28 -7.74 18.59 16.52
N ASN A 29 -7.41 18.32 15.26
CA ASN A 29 -6.53 19.14 14.42
C ASN A 29 -5.19 19.51 15.08
N GLY A 30 -4.64 18.61 15.91
CA GLY A 30 -3.38 18.82 16.63
C GLY A 30 -3.52 19.50 18.00
N HIS A 31 -4.73 19.93 18.39
CA HIS A 31 -5.00 20.53 19.70
C HIS A 31 -5.77 19.58 20.62
N ARG A 32 -5.29 19.39 21.85
CA ARG A 32 -6.01 18.62 22.87
C ARG A 32 -7.29 19.34 23.26
N ILE A 33 -8.39 18.61 23.33
CA ILE A 33 -9.69 19.15 23.75
C ILE A 33 -9.90 18.87 25.24
N ASP A 34 -10.32 19.89 25.98
CA ASP A 34 -10.63 19.79 27.41
C ASP A 34 -12.13 19.99 27.70
N ALA A 35 -12.91 20.29 26.66
CA ALA A 35 -14.36 20.44 26.68
C ALA A 35 -14.97 19.89 25.37
N LYS A 36 -16.30 19.85 25.30
CA LYS A 36 -17.03 19.44 24.09
C LYS A 36 -16.74 20.37 22.91
N VAL A 37 -16.42 19.80 21.75
CA VAL A 37 -16.05 20.56 20.53
C VAL A 37 -16.94 20.15 19.34
N ASN A 38 -17.36 21.12 18.53
CA ASN A 38 -18.03 20.87 17.25
C ASN A 38 -17.00 20.46 16.18
N LEU A 39 -17.29 19.38 15.46
CA LEU A 39 -16.46 18.88 14.38
C LEU A 39 -17.03 19.30 13.01
N SER A 40 -16.12 19.73 12.14
CA SER A 40 -16.37 20.04 10.74
C SER A 40 -15.85 18.94 9.82
N VAL A 41 -16.43 18.84 8.63
CA VAL A 41 -15.95 17.90 7.60
C VAL A 41 -14.51 18.23 7.24
N GLY A 42 -13.64 17.23 7.29
CA GLY A 42 -12.20 17.35 7.11
C GLY A 42 -11.40 17.38 8.42
N ASP A 43 -12.04 17.54 9.57
CA ASP A 43 -11.34 17.57 10.86
C ASP A 43 -10.68 16.23 11.18
N ARG A 44 -9.45 16.31 11.70
CA ARG A 44 -8.64 15.17 12.12
C ARG A 44 -8.75 14.99 13.63
N ILE A 45 -9.18 13.81 14.07
CA ILE A 45 -9.35 13.46 15.47
C ILE A 45 -8.39 12.32 15.81
N LEU A 46 -7.50 12.55 16.78
CA LEU A 46 -6.60 11.55 17.32
C LEU A 46 -7.09 11.11 18.71
N ILE A 47 -7.36 9.81 18.86
CA ILE A 47 -7.77 9.17 20.12
C ILE A 47 -6.75 8.08 20.46
N GLY A 48 -5.92 8.31 21.47
CA GLY A 48 -4.81 7.41 21.78
C GLY A 48 -3.82 7.31 20.62
N SER A 49 -3.78 6.17 19.93
CA SER A 49 -2.92 5.92 18.75
C SER A 49 -3.69 5.83 17.43
N GLN A 50 -4.98 6.16 17.42
CA GLN A 50 -5.85 6.09 16.24
C GLN A 50 -6.18 7.49 15.72
N GLU A 51 -5.96 7.73 14.44
CA GLU A 51 -6.35 8.96 13.73
C GLU A 51 -7.61 8.71 12.90
N LEU A 52 -8.59 9.59 13.04
CA LEU A 52 -9.91 9.57 12.41
C LEU A 52 -10.12 10.88 11.64
N THR A 53 -10.86 10.87 10.54
CA THR A 53 -11.23 12.10 9.81
C THR A 53 -12.73 12.16 9.63
N LEU A 54 -13.36 13.29 9.96
CA LEU A 54 -14.79 13.47 9.73
C LEU A 54 -15.05 13.71 8.24
N LEU A 55 -15.90 12.90 7.61
CA LEU A 55 -16.28 13.04 6.20
C LEU A 55 -17.75 13.41 6.07
N ALA A 56 -18.09 14.20 5.05
CA ALA A 56 -19.48 14.41 4.67
C ALA A 56 -20.05 13.12 4.09
N ALA A 57 -21.23 12.71 4.56
CA ALA A 57 -22.00 11.70 3.85
C ALA A 57 -22.42 12.28 2.50
N ARG A 58 -22.06 11.60 1.41
CA ARG A 58 -22.51 11.97 0.07
C ARG A 58 -23.98 11.59 -0.04
N ASP A 59 -24.85 12.55 -0.32
CA ASP A 59 -26.26 12.29 -0.58
C ASP A 59 -26.37 11.35 -1.80
N PRO A 60 -27.01 10.17 -1.71
CA PRO A 60 -27.12 9.22 -2.83
C PRO A 60 -27.92 9.74 -4.02
N GLN A 61 -28.52 10.94 -3.93
CA GLN A 61 -29.45 11.50 -4.89
C GLN A 61 -28.93 12.80 -5.53
N ALA A 62 -27.85 12.69 -6.31
CA ALA A 62 -27.50 13.72 -7.30
C ALA A 62 -27.20 13.04 -8.63
N GLY A 63 -28.26 12.73 -9.37
CA GLY A 63 -28.18 12.15 -10.71
C GLY A 63 -27.51 13.09 -11.71
N MET A 64 -26.56 12.56 -12.48
CA MET A 64 -26.06 13.19 -13.70
C MET A 64 -27.13 13.06 -14.80
N PRO A 65 -27.60 14.16 -15.42
CA PRO A 65 -28.38 14.04 -16.64
C PRO A 65 -27.44 13.73 -17.81
N LEU A 66 -27.73 12.62 -18.50
CA LEU A 66 -27.21 12.26 -19.81
C LEU A 66 -27.68 13.33 -20.83
N GLY A 67 -26.82 14.29 -21.15
CA GLY A 67 -27.02 15.28 -22.20
C GLY A 67 -26.09 15.03 -23.38
N LYS A 68 -26.67 14.56 -24.48
CA LYS A 68 -26.04 14.48 -25.81
C LYS A 68 -25.49 15.86 -26.21
N MET A 69 -24.25 15.97 -26.72
CA MET A 69 -23.89 16.70 -27.95
C MET A 69 -22.37 16.93 -28.10
N THR A 70 -21.88 16.45 -29.25
CA THR A 70 -20.86 17.04 -30.15
C THR A 70 -19.42 17.31 -29.67
N LEU A 71 -18.49 16.58 -30.29
CA LEU A 71 -17.07 16.91 -30.43
C LEU A 71 -16.86 18.27 -31.11
N PRO A 72 -15.98 19.15 -30.60
CA PRO A 72 -15.37 20.20 -31.39
C PRO A 72 -13.99 19.75 -31.92
N LYS A 73 -13.78 20.00 -33.21
CA LYS A 73 -12.55 19.75 -33.96
C LYS A 73 -11.37 20.61 -33.47
N LEU A 74 -10.20 20.01 -33.59
CA LEU A 74 -8.84 20.57 -33.67
C LEU A 74 -8.75 22.03 -34.18
N ARG A 75 -7.99 22.88 -33.45
CA ARG A 75 -7.27 24.05 -33.98
C ARG A 75 -5.87 24.09 -33.32
N LEU A 76 -4.83 24.16 -34.16
CA LEU A 76 -3.40 24.30 -33.81
C LEU A 76 -2.97 25.78 -33.74
N ASN A 77 -1.91 26.03 -32.94
CA ASN A 77 -0.92 27.14 -32.92
C ASN A 77 -1.43 28.57 -32.61
N THR A 78 -0.77 29.48 -31.86
CA THR A 78 0.57 29.73 -31.23
C THR A 78 0.46 31.11 -30.50
N PRO A 79 1.46 31.74 -29.82
CA PRO A 79 2.59 31.27 -28.98
C PRO A 79 2.69 31.97 -27.58
N SER A 80 3.52 31.37 -26.73
CA SER A 80 4.34 31.85 -25.58
C SER A 80 4.15 33.25 -24.94
N VAL A 81 3.81 33.26 -23.64
CA VAL A 81 4.42 34.08 -22.57
C VAL A 81 4.34 33.21 -21.30
N GLY A 82 5.42 32.60 -20.80
CA GLY A 82 6.40 33.28 -19.97
C GLY A 82 5.94 33.23 -18.51
N LEU A 83 6.27 32.16 -17.78
CA LEU A 83 6.60 32.12 -16.36
C LEU A 83 6.99 30.67 -15.99
N GLN A 84 8.28 30.43 -15.80
CA GLN A 84 8.72 29.31 -14.96
C GLN A 84 8.41 29.67 -13.50
N PRO A 85 8.00 28.68 -12.70
CA PRO A 85 8.69 28.49 -11.45
C PRO A 85 9.27 27.08 -11.41
N SER A 86 10.59 27.03 -11.20
CA SER A 86 11.26 25.92 -10.57
C SER A 86 10.65 25.69 -9.19
N SER A 87 9.81 24.65 -9.06
CA SER A 87 9.56 24.01 -7.78
C SER A 87 10.00 22.56 -7.90
N SER A 88 11.08 22.26 -7.19
CA SER A 88 11.33 20.93 -6.65
C SER A 88 10.12 20.52 -5.81
N VAL A 89 9.15 19.89 -6.46
CA VAL A 89 8.03 19.25 -5.78
C VAL A 89 8.54 17.85 -5.45
N ASP A 90 8.88 17.64 -4.18
CA ASP A 90 8.92 16.30 -3.60
C ASP A 90 7.67 15.54 -4.07
N PRO A 91 7.80 14.29 -4.58
CA PRO A 91 6.62 13.57 -5.03
C PRO A 91 5.87 13.12 -3.78
N ASP A 92 5.00 14.00 -3.28
CA ASP A 92 3.90 13.65 -2.40
C ASP A 92 3.21 12.46 -3.07
N PRO A 93 3.03 11.30 -2.39
CA PRO A 93 2.40 10.15 -3.00
C PRO A 93 1.00 10.60 -3.43
N GLU A 94 0.87 10.79 -4.74
CA GLU A 94 -0.34 11.15 -5.46
C GLU A 94 -1.57 10.57 -4.71
N PRO A 95 -2.63 11.35 -4.43
CA PRO A 95 -3.80 10.87 -3.68
C PRO A 95 -4.43 9.61 -4.31
N SER A 96 -4.09 9.29 -5.56
CA SER A 96 -4.44 8.06 -6.24
C SER A 96 -3.72 6.80 -5.69
N MET A 97 -2.48 6.89 -5.19
CA MET A 97 -1.72 5.74 -4.66
C MET A 97 -2.10 5.36 -3.24
N VAL A 98 -2.39 6.36 -2.40
CA VAL A 98 -2.90 6.13 -1.04
C VAL A 98 -4.25 5.43 -1.10
N ARG A 99 -5.16 5.89 -1.96
CA ARG A 99 -6.46 5.22 -2.20
C ARG A 99 -6.29 3.78 -2.71
N ARG A 100 -5.33 3.53 -3.61
CA ARG A 100 -5.00 2.17 -4.06
C ARG A 100 -4.49 1.30 -2.91
N ALA A 101 -3.71 1.84 -1.99
CA ALA A 101 -3.25 1.11 -0.81
C ALA A 101 -4.42 0.73 0.12
N ASP A 102 -5.37 1.62 0.34
CA ASP A 102 -6.58 1.34 1.13
C ASP A 102 -7.45 0.26 0.46
N GLN A 103 -7.64 0.36 -0.86
CA GLN A 103 -8.37 -0.65 -1.63
C GLN A 103 -7.66 -2.02 -1.56
N PHE A 104 -6.32 -2.03 -1.70
CA PHE A 104 -5.52 -3.24 -1.56
C PHE A 104 -5.72 -3.87 -0.19
N LYS A 105 -5.70 -3.08 0.88
CA LYS A 105 -5.91 -3.56 2.26
C LYS A 105 -7.25 -4.29 2.40
N LEU A 106 -8.34 -3.74 1.85
CA LEU A 106 -9.65 -4.39 1.88
C LEU A 106 -9.67 -5.73 1.12
N LEU A 107 -9.13 -5.75 -0.11
CA LEU A 107 -9.05 -6.96 -0.92
C LEU A 107 -8.18 -8.03 -0.25
N SER A 108 -7.08 -7.61 0.38
CA SER A 108 -6.12 -8.48 1.06
C SER A 108 -6.75 -9.26 2.22
N GLY A 109 -7.66 -8.65 2.97
CA GLY A 109 -8.37 -9.33 4.06
C GLY A 109 -9.33 -10.42 3.54
N VAL A 110 -9.98 -10.21 2.40
CA VAL A 110 -10.84 -11.22 1.77
C VAL A 110 -10.00 -12.33 1.16
N ALA A 111 -8.91 -11.97 0.47
CA ALA A 111 -7.97 -12.93 -0.09
C ALA A 111 -7.33 -13.81 0.97
N GLU A 112 -7.01 -13.28 2.15
CA GLU A 112 -6.47 -14.06 3.28
C GLU A 112 -7.46 -15.13 3.76
N LYS A 113 -8.76 -14.79 3.84
CA LYS A 113 -9.81 -15.77 4.17
C LYS A 113 -9.95 -16.83 3.08
N ALA A 114 -9.92 -16.44 1.81
CA ALA A 114 -9.98 -17.38 0.69
C ALA A 114 -8.79 -18.35 0.70
N LEU A 115 -7.57 -17.86 0.98
CA LEU A 115 -6.38 -18.70 1.16
C LEU A 115 -6.54 -19.67 2.34
N ALA A 116 -7.06 -19.21 3.48
CA ALA A 116 -7.30 -20.05 4.64
C ALA A 116 -8.32 -21.18 4.37
N MET A 117 -9.27 -20.94 3.46
CA MET A 117 -10.25 -21.95 3.00
C MET A 117 -9.71 -22.86 1.88
N GLY A 118 -8.43 -22.77 1.52
CA GLY A 118 -7.84 -23.54 0.41
C GLY A 118 -8.25 -23.06 -0.98
N LYS A 119 -8.97 -21.94 -1.08
CA LYS A 119 -9.47 -21.38 -2.34
C LYS A 119 -8.44 -20.46 -3.01
N ALA A 120 -7.29 -21.02 -3.36
CA ALA A 120 -6.16 -20.27 -3.90
C ALA A 120 -6.51 -19.50 -5.19
N GLY A 121 -7.30 -20.11 -6.10
CA GLY A 121 -7.71 -19.46 -7.34
C GLY A 121 -8.66 -18.27 -7.13
N GLU A 122 -9.53 -18.31 -6.12
CA GLU A 122 -10.39 -17.16 -5.77
C GLU A 122 -9.54 -16.01 -5.21
N ALA A 123 -8.60 -16.32 -4.30
CA ALA A 123 -7.68 -15.33 -3.75
C ALA A 123 -6.82 -14.65 -4.83
N GLU A 124 -6.32 -15.44 -5.79
CA GLU A 124 -5.56 -14.93 -6.93
C GLU A 124 -6.40 -13.97 -7.78
N ARG A 125 -7.65 -14.34 -8.10
CA ARG A 125 -8.56 -13.49 -8.89
C ARG A 125 -8.93 -12.19 -8.17
N LEU A 126 -9.10 -12.23 -6.85
CA LEU A 126 -9.40 -11.03 -6.05
C LEU A 126 -8.24 -10.03 -6.04
N LEU A 127 -7.00 -10.51 -6.04
CA LEU A 127 -5.81 -9.67 -5.96
C LEU A 127 -5.20 -9.30 -7.32
N ALA A 128 -5.59 -9.99 -8.40
CA ALA A 128 -4.97 -9.86 -9.72
C ALA A 128 -4.85 -8.42 -10.20
N SER A 129 -5.95 -7.66 -10.21
CA SER A 129 -5.94 -6.26 -10.67
C SER A 129 -5.07 -5.38 -9.79
N ALA A 130 -5.14 -5.54 -8.47
CA ALA A 130 -4.43 -4.68 -7.55
C ALA A 130 -2.91 -4.95 -7.56
N LEU A 131 -2.49 -6.22 -7.74
CA LEU A 131 -1.09 -6.58 -7.93
C LEU A 131 -0.57 -6.13 -9.30
N ALA A 132 -1.39 -6.20 -10.35
CA ALA A 132 -1.02 -5.67 -11.66
C ALA A 132 -0.74 -4.15 -11.60
N ASP A 133 -1.61 -3.38 -10.96
CA ASP A 133 -1.41 -1.94 -10.76
C ASP A 133 -0.11 -1.62 -10.02
N VAL A 134 0.24 -2.40 -8.98
CA VAL A 134 1.46 -2.19 -8.19
C VAL A 134 2.72 -2.45 -9.02
N ILE A 135 2.76 -3.52 -9.80
CA ILE A 135 3.96 -3.81 -10.61
C ILE A 135 4.08 -2.84 -11.78
N GLU A 136 2.97 -2.42 -12.39
CA GLU A 136 2.97 -1.38 -13.42
C GLU A 136 3.46 -0.05 -12.87
N ALA A 137 3.00 0.36 -11.69
CA ALA A 137 3.49 1.56 -11.02
C ALA A 137 4.99 1.48 -10.71
N THR A 138 5.45 0.30 -10.28
CA THR A 138 6.87 0.02 -10.01
C THR A 138 7.72 0.16 -11.28
N ARG A 139 7.28 -0.45 -12.39
CA ARG A 139 7.96 -0.37 -13.70
C ARG A 139 7.96 1.05 -14.27
N ALA A 140 6.91 1.81 -14.02
CA ALA A 140 6.81 3.22 -14.39
C ALA A 140 7.66 4.14 -13.50
N GLY A 141 8.38 3.61 -12.51
CA GLY A 141 9.21 4.40 -11.59
C GLY A 141 8.41 5.30 -10.65
N ARG A 142 7.11 5.02 -10.46
CA ARG A 142 6.26 5.82 -9.59
C ARG A 142 6.51 5.45 -8.13
N PRO A 143 6.55 6.43 -7.21
CA PRO A 143 6.78 6.17 -5.79
C PRO A 143 5.60 5.39 -5.20
N LEU A 144 5.88 4.28 -4.53
CA LEU A 144 4.87 3.46 -3.87
C LEU A 144 5.03 3.55 -2.35
N PRO A 145 3.92 3.59 -1.58
CA PRO A 145 3.99 3.45 -0.13
C PRO A 145 4.68 2.14 0.27
N SER A 146 5.60 2.19 1.23
CA SER A 146 6.34 1.00 1.72
C SER A 146 5.40 -0.09 2.24
N THR A 147 4.31 0.31 2.90
CA THR A 147 3.28 -0.60 3.40
C THR A 147 2.58 -1.37 2.28
N LEU A 148 2.26 -0.70 1.17
CA LEU A 148 1.65 -1.34 0.00
C LEU A 148 2.62 -2.31 -0.67
N VAL A 149 3.89 -1.93 -0.81
CA VAL A 149 4.95 -2.80 -1.33
C VAL A 149 5.08 -4.06 -0.48
N ASP A 150 5.18 -3.91 0.84
CA ASP A 150 5.38 -5.02 1.77
C ASP A 150 4.16 -5.96 1.76
N GLN A 151 2.93 -5.41 1.71
CA GLN A 151 1.70 -6.18 1.62
C GLN A 151 1.58 -6.92 0.28
N ALA A 152 1.78 -6.23 -0.85
CA ALA A 152 1.74 -6.82 -2.17
C ALA A 152 2.73 -7.98 -2.30
N ALA A 153 3.95 -7.79 -1.78
CA ALA A 153 4.97 -8.84 -1.76
C ALA A 153 4.56 -10.04 -0.91
N LYS A 154 4.08 -9.81 0.33
CA LYS A 154 3.64 -10.88 1.22
C LYS A 154 2.53 -11.72 0.58
N PHE A 155 1.52 -11.08 0.00
CA PHE A 155 0.42 -11.80 -0.65
C PHE A 155 0.87 -12.52 -1.92
N SER A 156 1.78 -11.95 -2.70
CA SER A 156 2.35 -12.62 -3.87
C SER A 156 3.13 -13.88 -3.44
N ALA A 157 3.97 -13.82 -2.41
CA ALA A 157 4.67 -15.00 -1.90
C ALA A 157 3.70 -16.09 -1.36
N LYS A 158 2.62 -15.68 -0.68
CA LYS A 158 1.54 -16.61 -0.27
C LYS A 158 0.83 -17.24 -1.47
N LEU A 159 0.51 -16.47 -2.50
CA LEU A 159 -0.08 -16.96 -3.75
C LEU A 159 0.84 -17.94 -4.46
N ALA A 160 2.16 -17.68 -4.50
CA ALA A 160 3.15 -18.60 -5.05
C ALA A 160 3.07 -19.97 -4.35
N THR A 161 3.01 -19.98 -3.02
CA THR A 161 2.90 -21.20 -2.21
C THR A 161 1.57 -21.92 -2.43
N ALA A 162 0.45 -21.18 -2.50
CA ALA A 162 -0.90 -21.74 -2.57
C ALA A 162 -1.28 -22.23 -3.98
N THR A 163 -0.76 -21.58 -5.03
CA THR A 163 -1.06 -21.91 -6.42
C THR A 163 0.02 -22.76 -7.10
N GLY A 164 1.23 -22.82 -6.53
CA GLY A 164 2.39 -23.46 -7.15
C GLY A 164 3.00 -22.67 -8.32
N LYS A 165 2.44 -21.50 -8.67
CA LYS A 165 2.93 -20.67 -9.79
C LYS A 165 4.11 -19.84 -9.33
N GLY A 166 5.30 -20.11 -9.86
CA GLY A 166 6.51 -19.37 -9.48
C GLY A 166 6.60 -17.93 -10.00
N GLY A 167 5.78 -17.56 -10.99
CA GLY A 167 5.66 -16.16 -11.43
C GLY A 167 5.27 -15.20 -10.28
N TRP A 168 4.59 -15.69 -9.24
CA TRP A 168 4.31 -14.90 -8.04
C TRP A 168 5.53 -14.71 -7.13
N ALA A 169 6.50 -15.64 -7.13
CA ALA A 169 7.79 -15.42 -6.48
C ALA A 169 8.65 -14.44 -7.30
N ASP A 170 8.64 -14.55 -8.62
CA ASP A 170 9.32 -13.63 -9.53
C ASP A 170 8.81 -12.19 -9.38
N TYR A 171 7.49 -12.03 -9.19
CA TYR A 171 6.86 -10.75 -8.86
C TYR A 171 7.49 -10.11 -7.63
N VAL A 172 7.67 -10.87 -6.54
CA VAL A 172 8.25 -10.34 -5.29
C VAL A 172 9.69 -9.89 -5.52
N ILE A 173 10.46 -10.69 -6.25
CA ILE A 173 11.86 -10.37 -6.56
C ILE A 173 11.93 -9.11 -7.41
N GLU A 174 11.09 -8.99 -8.45
CA GLU A 174 11.01 -7.79 -9.29
C GLU A 174 10.65 -6.55 -8.47
N LEU A 175 9.64 -6.68 -7.62
CA LEU A 175 9.16 -5.59 -6.78
C LEU A 175 10.28 -5.05 -5.89
N TYR A 176 11.00 -5.91 -5.14
CA TYR A 176 12.08 -5.45 -4.27
C TYR A 176 13.35 -5.04 -5.00
N ALA A 177 13.65 -5.64 -6.16
CA ALA A 177 14.76 -5.20 -6.99
C ALA A 177 14.58 -3.73 -7.40
N ALA A 178 13.36 -3.33 -7.75
CA ALA A 178 13.04 -1.93 -8.07
C ALA A 178 13.16 -0.99 -6.86
N GLN A 179 12.81 -1.47 -5.66
CA GLN A 179 12.91 -0.68 -4.42
C GLN A 179 14.34 -0.56 -3.88
N LYS A 180 15.30 -1.29 -4.45
CA LYS A 180 16.73 -1.24 -4.07
C LYS A 180 16.99 -1.46 -2.58
N ARG A 181 16.16 -2.29 -1.93
CA ARG A 181 16.27 -2.64 -0.50
C ARG A 181 15.97 -4.12 -0.28
N PRO A 182 16.50 -4.75 0.78
CA PRO A 182 16.15 -6.12 1.10
C PRO A 182 14.67 -6.26 1.47
N ALA A 183 14.09 -7.41 1.14
CA ALA A 183 12.74 -7.77 1.56
C ALA A 183 12.72 -7.97 3.09
N PRO A 184 11.62 -7.60 3.78
CA PRO A 184 11.49 -7.82 5.21
C PRO A 184 11.39 -9.31 5.54
N ALA A 185 11.73 -9.68 6.78
CA ALA A 185 11.85 -11.08 7.21
C ALA A 185 10.61 -11.93 6.92
N ASN A 186 9.42 -11.38 7.18
CA ASN A 186 8.14 -12.04 6.92
C ASN A 186 7.91 -12.37 5.43
N VAL A 187 8.37 -11.53 4.50
CA VAL A 187 8.29 -11.81 3.07
C VAL A 187 9.32 -12.87 2.67
N ILE A 188 10.54 -12.80 3.23
CA ILE A 188 11.58 -13.81 3.00
C ILE A 188 11.10 -15.18 3.47
N ASP A 189 10.46 -15.28 4.64
CA ASP A 189 9.89 -16.52 5.16
C ASP A 189 8.87 -17.14 4.18
N GLU A 190 7.97 -16.32 3.65
CA GLU A 190 6.99 -16.77 2.65
C GLU A 190 7.64 -17.17 1.33
N LEU A 191 8.72 -16.50 0.91
CA LEU A 191 9.49 -16.92 -0.27
C LEU A 191 10.16 -18.27 -0.04
N TYR A 192 10.73 -18.55 1.13
CA TYR A 192 11.27 -19.88 1.46
C TYR A 192 10.19 -20.97 1.36
N ASN A 193 8.98 -20.68 1.83
CA ASN A 193 7.85 -21.60 1.70
C ASN A 193 7.47 -21.80 0.22
N ALA A 194 7.44 -20.72 -0.56
CA ALA A 194 7.12 -20.75 -1.97
C ALA A 194 8.15 -21.56 -2.79
N MET A 195 9.44 -21.32 -2.60
CA MET A 195 10.53 -22.00 -3.34
C MET A 195 10.49 -23.52 -3.17
N ARG A 196 9.88 -24.04 -2.09
CA ARG A 196 9.69 -25.49 -1.88
C ARG A 196 8.51 -26.08 -2.66
N LYS A 197 7.58 -25.26 -3.17
CA LYS A 197 6.35 -25.73 -3.82
C LYS A 197 6.22 -25.33 -5.27
N VAL A 198 6.84 -24.22 -5.68
CA VAL A 198 6.71 -23.69 -7.05
C VAL A 198 7.43 -24.55 -8.08
N THR A 199 6.86 -24.61 -9.29
CA THR A 199 7.39 -25.43 -10.40
C THR A 199 8.66 -24.86 -11.03
N ALA A 200 8.72 -23.54 -11.21
CA ALA A 200 9.85 -22.85 -11.82
C ALA A 200 9.90 -21.39 -11.35
N VAL A 201 11.10 -20.85 -11.13
CA VAL A 201 11.36 -19.46 -10.72
C VAL A 201 12.49 -18.93 -11.58
N ASP A 202 12.44 -17.65 -11.94
CA ASP A 202 13.50 -16.96 -12.67
C ASP A 202 14.73 -16.75 -11.77
N ILE A 203 15.65 -17.71 -11.81
CA ILE A 203 16.85 -17.67 -10.99
C ILE A 203 17.79 -16.52 -11.36
N HIS A 204 17.79 -16.10 -12.63
CA HIS A 204 18.62 -14.98 -13.08
C HIS A 204 18.14 -13.69 -12.44
N ARG A 205 16.83 -13.49 -12.33
CA ARG A 205 16.23 -12.37 -11.62
C ARG A 205 16.58 -12.35 -10.13
N LEU A 206 16.52 -13.51 -9.46
CA LEU A 206 16.92 -13.63 -8.06
C LEU A 206 18.41 -13.27 -7.85
N ARG A 207 19.28 -13.80 -8.71
CA ARG A 207 20.72 -13.49 -8.71
C ARG A 207 21.00 -12.01 -8.90
N ASN A 208 20.34 -11.38 -9.86
CA ASN A 208 20.49 -9.95 -10.12
C ASN A 208 20.06 -9.11 -8.91
N TYR A 209 18.96 -9.49 -8.26
CA TYR A 209 18.50 -8.83 -7.04
C TYR A 209 19.50 -8.96 -5.88
N VAL A 210 19.99 -10.17 -5.61
CA VAL A 210 20.99 -10.42 -4.56
C VAL A 210 22.32 -9.69 -4.86
N ALA A 211 22.77 -9.72 -6.12
CA ALA A 211 23.97 -8.99 -6.54
C ALA A 211 23.84 -7.47 -6.35
N MET A 212 22.68 -6.90 -6.67
CA MET A 212 22.37 -5.49 -6.41
C MET A 212 22.41 -5.18 -4.91
N LEU A 213 21.85 -6.03 -4.05
CA LEU A 213 21.92 -5.83 -2.60
C LEU A 213 23.35 -5.90 -2.07
N ARG A 214 24.17 -6.82 -2.60
CA ARG A 214 25.58 -6.97 -2.22
C ARG A 214 26.38 -5.69 -2.47
N GLN A 215 26.12 -4.98 -3.57
CA GLN A 215 26.77 -3.70 -3.86
C GLN A 215 26.42 -2.61 -2.83
N ASN A 216 25.23 -2.68 -2.24
CA ASN A 216 24.75 -1.74 -1.23
C ASN A 216 25.10 -2.15 0.22
N LEU A 217 25.72 -3.32 0.42
CA LEU A 217 26.05 -3.89 1.74
C LEU A 217 26.83 -2.94 2.68
N PRO A 218 27.78 -2.09 2.19
CA PRO A 218 28.46 -1.12 3.06
C PRO A 218 27.52 -0.09 3.72
N ARG A 219 26.37 0.21 3.10
CA ARG A 219 25.38 1.17 3.61
C ARG A 219 24.39 0.55 4.59
N TYR A 220 24.33 -0.77 4.66
CA TYR A 220 23.39 -1.51 5.48
C TYR A 220 23.86 -1.68 6.92
N GLY A 221 22.92 -1.51 7.86
CA GLY A 221 23.09 -1.82 9.26
C GLY A 221 22.96 -3.33 9.55
N PRO A 222 23.09 -3.74 10.83
CA PRO A 222 23.06 -5.15 11.21
C PRO A 222 21.79 -5.90 10.79
N ALA A 223 20.62 -5.25 10.90
CA ALA A 223 19.34 -5.85 10.54
C ALA A 223 19.23 -6.14 9.04
N GLU A 224 19.62 -5.21 8.17
CA GLU A 224 19.56 -5.39 6.72
C GLU A 224 20.60 -6.42 6.25
N ARG A 225 21.77 -6.47 6.88
CA ARG A 225 22.79 -7.50 6.61
C ARG A 225 22.27 -8.89 6.93
N PHE A 226 21.52 -9.05 8.02
CA PHE A 226 20.86 -10.31 8.34
C PHE A 226 19.83 -10.70 7.26
N LEU A 227 18.99 -9.76 6.81
CA LEU A 227 18.04 -10.01 5.73
C LEU A 227 18.76 -10.40 4.41
N PHE A 228 19.86 -9.74 4.09
CA PHE A 228 20.70 -10.06 2.94
C PHE A 228 21.25 -11.49 3.01
N GLN A 229 21.82 -11.90 4.15
CA GLN A 229 22.32 -13.28 4.34
C GLN A 229 21.22 -14.32 4.14
N ARG A 230 19.99 -14.02 4.58
CA ARG A 230 18.83 -14.89 4.33
C ARG A 230 18.47 -14.95 2.84
N LEU A 231 18.54 -13.85 2.12
CA LEU A 231 18.30 -13.82 0.67
C LEU A 231 19.39 -14.57 -0.12
N GLU A 232 20.66 -14.52 0.31
CA GLU A 232 21.72 -15.37 -0.27
C GLU A 232 21.46 -16.85 -0.01
N GLY A 233 20.96 -17.20 1.18
CA GLY A 233 20.52 -18.56 1.48
C GLY A 233 19.36 -19.03 0.59
N LEU A 234 18.42 -18.14 0.31
CA LEU A 234 17.28 -18.39 -0.58
C LEU A 234 17.75 -18.61 -2.03
N GLU A 235 18.71 -17.82 -2.51
CA GLU A 235 19.32 -17.98 -3.83
C GLU A 235 20.01 -19.34 -4.00
N ARG A 236 20.80 -19.76 -3.00
CA ARG A 236 21.43 -21.09 -3.00
C ARG A 236 20.39 -22.21 -3.04
N LEU A 237 19.29 -22.08 -2.30
CA LEU A 237 18.21 -23.05 -2.31
C LEU A 237 17.54 -23.11 -3.69
N ALA A 238 17.27 -21.97 -4.31
CA ALA A 238 16.67 -21.90 -5.64
C ALA A 238 17.60 -22.48 -6.73
N ALA A 239 18.93 -22.37 -6.57
CA ALA A 239 19.92 -22.91 -7.49
C ALA A 239 20.07 -24.44 -7.49
N LEU A 240 19.51 -25.12 -6.48
CA LEU A 240 19.54 -26.57 -6.37
C LEU A 240 18.33 -27.25 -7.02
N ARG A 241 17.39 -26.47 -7.59
CA ARG A 241 16.24 -26.96 -8.36
C ARG A 241 16.51 -26.85 -9.85
#